data_AF-A0A650CFA1-F1
#
_entry.id   AF-A0A650CFA1-F1
#
_cell.length_a   1.000
_cell.length_b   1.000
_cell.length_c   1.000
_cell.angle_alpha   90.00
_cell.angle_beta   90.00
_cell.angle_gamma   90.00
#
_symmetry.space_group_name_H-M   'P 1'
#
loop_
_entity.id
_entity.type
_entity.pdbx_description
1 polymer ?
#
loop_
_entity_poly.entity_id
_entity_poly.type
_entity_poly.pdbx_seq_one_letter_code
_entity_poly.pdbx_strand_id
1 'polypeptide(L)'
;MKVYKYGDYYFGGVSHVVPGYFQDVVFVYKNGNNWTSISAERFKTNDSNLNLIKEKIKYATHEDDLIKAVNELRKIGITIEEVNKPPFPEKLLEGKKKIQAEFD
;
A
#
# COMPACT_ATOMS: atom_id res chain seq x y z
N MET A 1 8.93 0.54 -6.84
CA MET A 1 7.78 0.39 -5.92
C MET A 1 8.27 0.29 -4.48
N LYS A 2 7.99 1.31 -3.67
CA LYS A 2 8.37 1.35 -2.26
C LYS A 2 7.32 0.66 -1.39
N VAL A 3 7.77 -0.11 -0.42
CA VAL A 3 6.91 -0.73 0.60
C VAL A 3 7.26 -0.14 1.94
N TYR A 4 6.23 0.15 2.72
CA TYR A 4 6.36 0.70 4.05
C TYR A 4 5.76 -0.25 5.08
N LYS A 5 6.17 -0.12 6.34
CA LYS A 5 5.69 -0.97 7.43
C LYS A 5 5.39 -0.13 8.68
N TYR A 6 4.29 -0.49 9.34
CA TYR A 6 3.89 0.00 10.66
C TYR A 6 3.38 -1.19 11.48
N GLY A 7 4.07 -1.54 12.57
CA GLY A 7 3.76 -2.74 13.35
C GLY A 7 3.80 -4.00 12.47
N ASP A 8 2.72 -4.78 12.48
CA ASP A 8 2.56 -6.00 11.67
C ASP A 8 1.97 -5.75 10.27
N TYR A 9 1.67 -4.49 9.95
CA TYR A 9 1.08 -4.10 8.68
C TYR A 9 2.14 -3.53 7.75
N TYR A 10 2.09 -3.98 6.51
CA TYR A 10 2.83 -3.39 5.40
C TYR A 10 1.85 -2.61 4.54
N PHE A 11 2.33 -1.61 3.81
CA PHE A 11 1.51 -0.92 2.83
C PHE A 11 2.35 -0.41 1.67
N GLY A 12 1.72 -0.33 0.51
CA GLY A 12 2.37 0.07 -0.73
C GLY A 12 1.35 0.31 -1.82
N GLY A 13 1.78 1.04 -2.85
CA GLY A 13 0.99 1.18 -4.06
C GLY A 13 0.94 -0.13 -4.83
N VAL A 14 -0.19 -0.42 -5.45
CA VAL A 14 -0.32 -1.48 -6.44
C VAL A 14 -0.02 -0.89 -7.80
N SER A 15 0.95 -1.47 -8.51
CA SER A 15 1.46 -0.90 -9.77
C SER A 15 0.36 -0.71 -10.82
N HIS A 16 0.26 0.48 -11.41
CA HIS A 16 -0.56 0.73 -12.60
C HIS A 16 0.18 0.36 -13.89
N VAL A 17 -0.54 0.32 -15.02
CA VAL A 17 0.07 0.12 -16.35
C VAL A 17 0.92 1.32 -16.79
N VAL A 18 0.62 2.50 -16.24
CA VAL A 18 1.41 3.73 -16.45
C VAL A 18 2.50 3.77 -15.38
N PRO A 19 3.79 3.85 -15.75
CA PRO A 19 4.89 3.91 -14.80
C PRO A 19 4.75 5.07 -13.80
N GLY A 20 5.07 4.82 -12.53
CA GLY A 20 4.98 5.81 -11.45
C GLY A 20 3.57 5.97 -10.84
N TYR A 21 2.54 5.45 -11.50
CA TYR A 21 1.16 5.51 -11.00
C TYR A 21 0.74 4.24 -10.27
N PHE A 22 -0.22 4.40 -9.37
CA PHE A 22 -0.88 3.33 -8.65
C PHE A 22 -2.30 3.13 -9.13
N GLN A 23 -2.72 1.87 -9.24
CA GLN A 23 -4.13 1.53 -9.45
C GLN A 23 -4.92 1.54 -8.12
N ASP A 24 -4.23 1.33 -7.00
CA ASP A 24 -4.75 1.26 -5.64
C ASP A 24 -3.57 1.37 -4.67
N VAL A 25 -3.84 1.67 -3.40
CA VAL A 25 -2.87 1.53 -2.31
C VAL A 25 -3.43 0.51 -1.36
N VAL A 26 -2.64 -0.50 -1.00
CA VAL A 26 -3.12 -1.62 -0.18
C VAL A 26 -2.35 -1.71 1.12
N PHE A 27 -3.04 -2.17 2.16
CA PHE A 27 -2.42 -2.79 3.32
C PHE A 27 -2.19 -4.27 3.05
N VAL A 28 -1.05 -4.80 3.48
CA VAL A 28 -0.67 -6.21 3.42
C VAL A 28 -0.35 -6.68 4.84
N TYR A 29 -0.94 -7.79 5.27
CA TYR A 29 -0.77 -8.32 6.62
C TYR A 29 -0.93 -9.84 6.62
N LYS A 30 -0.46 -10.49 7.70
CA LYS A 30 -0.71 -11.92 7.91
C LYS A 30 -2.12 -12.15 8.41
N ASN A 31 -2.83 -13.07 7.77
CA ASN A 31 -4.08 -13.64 8.25
C ASN A 31 -3.87 -15.15 8.43
N GLY A 32 -3.55 -15.56 9.67
CA GLY A 32 -3.07 -16.91 9.96
C GLY A 32 -1.73 -17.19 9.27
N ASN A 33 -1.68 -18.27 8.49
CA ASN A 33 -0.48 -18.67 7.74
C ASN A 33 -0.36 -17.99 6.37
N ASN A 34 -1.35 -17.20 5.96
CA ASN A 34 -1.41 -16.59 4.63
C ASN A 34 -1.14 -15.09 4.70
N TRP A 35 -0.52 -14.55 3.66
CA TRP A 35 -0.46 -13.11 3.42
C TRP A 35 -1.70 -12.68 2.63
N THR A 36 -2.34 -11.61 3.07
CA THR A 36 -3.49 -11.01 2.40
C THR A 36 -3.26 -9.53 2.17
N SER A 37 -3.92 -8.98 1.15
CA SER A 37 -3.97 -7.53 0.91
C SER A 37 -5.40 -7.01 0.91
N ILE A 38 -5.57 -5.75 1.28
CA ILE A 38 -6.84 -5.03 1.24
C ILE A 38 -6.58 -3.57 0.83
N SER A 39 -7.43 -3.03 -0.05
CA SER A 39 -7.38 -1.60 -0.39
C SER A 39 -7.42 -0.74 0.87
N ALA A 40 -6.56 0.26 0.94
CA ALA A 40 -6.53 1.23 2.02
C ALA A 40 -7.87 1.95 2.16
N GLU A 41 -8.59 2.22 1.07
CA GLU A 41 -9.92 2.80 1.12
C GLU A 41 -10.92 1.91 1.91
N ARG A 42 -10.76 0.58 1.80
CA ARG A 42 -11.66 -0.42 2.40
C ARG A 42 -11.17 -0.94 3.75
N PHE A 43 -9.95 -0.58 4.16
CA PHE A 43 -9.35 -1.07 5.38
C PHE A 43 -10.08 -0.54 6.62
N LYS A 44 -10.47 -1.45 7.51
CA LYS A 44 -11.16 -1.13 8.77
C LYS A 44 -10.29 -1.53 9.94
N THR A 45 -10.11 -0.62 10.88
CA THR A 45 -9.31 -0.83 12.08
C THR A 45 -9.81 0.10 13.19
N ASN A 46 -9.59 -0.30 14.44
CA ASN A 46 -9.85 0.54 15.62
C ASN A 46 -8.56 1.22 16.13
N ASP A 47 -7.40 0.88 15.57
CA ASP A 47 -6.12 1.52 15.91
C ASP A 47 -6.08 2.94 15.31
N SER A 48 -5.82 3.93 16.15
CA SER A 48 -5.83 5.34 15.77
C SER A 48 -4.72 5.69 14.77
N ASN A 49 -3.52 5.13 14.94
CA ASN A 49 -2.40 5.38 14.05
C ASN A 49 -2.60 4.71 12.70
N LEU A 50 -3.07 3.47 12.65
CA LEU A 50 -3.42 2.80 11.40
C LEU A 50 -4.55 3.51 10.67
N ASN A 51 -5.56 4.03 11.39
CA ASN A 51 -6.58 4.87 10.76
C ASN A 51 -5.98 6.14 10.17
N LEU A 52 -5.07 6.81 10.88
CA LEU A 52 -4.42 8.02 10.35
C LEU A 52 -3.56 7.73 9.13
N ILE A 53 -2.77 6.65 9.15
CA ILE A 53 -1.99 6.17 8.01
C ILE A 53 -2.93 5.91 6.83
N LYS A 54 -4.00 5.13 7.05
CA LYS A 54 -5.01 4.82 6.03
C LYS A 54 -5.57 6.09 5.39
N GLU A 55 -6.03 7.04 6.19
CA GLU A 55 -6.63 8.28 5.69
C GLU A 55 -5.64 9.12 4.88
N LYS A 56 -4.35 9.05 5.20
CA LYS A 56 -3.29 9.76 4.48
C LYS A 56 -2.90 9.12 3.15
N ILE A 57 -3.03 7.80 3.00
CA ILE A 57 -2.51 7.07 1.84
C ILE A 57 -3.61 6.59 0.86
N LYS A 58 -4.87 6.47 1.29
CA LYS A 58 -5.92 5.77 0.52
C LYS A 58 -6.23 6.34 -0.86
N TYR A 59 -5.86 7.59 -1.13
CA TYR A 59 -6.06 8.26 -2.42
C TYR A 59 -4.74 8.63 -3.11
N ALA A 60 -3.61 8.09 -2.66
CA ALA A 60 -2.35 8.31 -3.35
C ALA A 60 -2.38 7.63 -4.73
N THR A 61 -2.11 8.40 -5.78
CA THR A 61 -2.17 7.94 -7.17
C THR A 61 -0.80 7.82 -7.82
N HIS A 62 0.21 8.50 -7.26
CA HIS A 62 1.60 8.47 -7.72
C HIS A 62 2.56 8.01 -6.60
N GLU A 63 3.73 7.49 -6.97
CA GLU A 63 4.77 7.12 -5.99
C GLU A 63 5.13 8.29 -5.05
N ASP A 64 5.19 9.51 -5.60
CA ASP A 64 5.50 10.72 -4.83
C ASP A 64 4.41 11.09 -3.80
N ASP A 65 3.14 10.83 -4.11
CA ASP A 65 2.03 11.06 -3.16
C ASP A 65 2.22 10.19 -1.92
N LEU A 66 2.54 8.91 -2.13
CA LEU A 66 2.76 7.96 -1.04
C LEU A 66 4.03 8.31 -0.24
N ILE A 67 5.12 8.70 -0.90
CA ILE A 67 6.34 9.17 -0.24
C ILE A 67 6.06 10.40 0.62
N LYS A 68 5.32 11.37 0.07
CA LYS A 68 4.94 12.59 0.79
C LYS A 68 4.07 12.26 2.01
N ALA A 69 3.06 11.40 1.85
CA ALA A 69 2.20 10.97 2.95
C ALA A 69 2.99 10.30 4.08
N VAL A 70 3.92 9.40 3.75
CA VAL A 70 4.80 8.75 4.74
C VAL A 70 5.69 9.76 5.47
N ASN A 71 6.26 10.73 4.75
CA ASN A 71 7.07 11.77 5.36
C ASN A 71 6.27 12.68 6.30
N GLU A 72 5.02 13.01 5.95
CA GLU A 72 4.10 13.74 6.84
C GLU A 72 3.79 12.94 8.10
N LEU A 73 3.48 11.65 7.96
CA LEU A 73 3.20 10.74 9.08
C LEU A 73 4.41 10.61 10.03
N ARG A 74 5.63 10.52 9.48
CA ARG A 74 6.87 10.51 10.27
C ARG A 74 7.08 11.81 11.03
N LYS A 75 6.79 12.97 10.42
CA LYS A 75 6.93 14.30 11.06
C LYS A 75 6.02 14.47 12.28
N ILE A 76 4.87 13.82 12.30
CA ILE A 76 3.93 13.85 13.44
C ILE A 76 4.19 12.73 14.46
N GLY A 77 5.29 11.99 14.32
CA GLY A 77 5.75 11.00 15.30
C GLY A 77 5.36 9.55 15.02
N ILE A 78 4.76 9.23 13.87
CA ILE A 78 4.45 7.84 13.51
C ILE A 78 5.71 7.14 12.96
N THR A 79 6.17 6.10 13.65
CA THR A 79 7.31 5.28 13.24
C THR A 79 6.92 4.36 12.07
N ILE A 80 7.33 4.74 10.86
CA ILE A 80 7.13 3.97 9.63
C ILE A 80 8.48 3.56 9.07
N GLU A 81 8.67 2.26 8.83
CA GLU A 81 9.88 1.68 8.23
C GLU A 81 9.72 1.59 6.70
N GLU A 82 10.78 1.81 5.94
CA GLU A 82 10.84 1.44 4.51
C GLU A 82 11.41 0.02 4.39
N VAL A 83 10.74 -0.83 3.63
CA VAL A 83 11.05 -2.26 3.53
C VAL A 83 11.47 -2.59 2.10
N ASN A 84 12.74 -2.91 1.92
CA ASN A 84 13.30 -3.24 0.60
C ASN A 84 12.96 -4.66 0.14
N LYS A 85 12.81 -5.60 1.08
CA LYS A 85 12.52 -7.02 0.80
C LYS A 85 11.36 -7.48 1.67
N PRO A 86 10.11 -7.20 1.26
CA PRO A 86 8.94 -7.60 2.03
C PRO A 86 8.85 -9.13 2.14
N PRO A 87 8.42 -9.68 3.29
CA PRO A 87 8.33 -11.13 3.51
C PRO A 87 7.08 -11.77 2.88
N PHE A 88 6.44 -11.11 1.92
CA PHE A 88 5.21 -11.53 1.26
C PHE A 88 5.39 -11.56 -0.27
N PRO A 89 4.54 -12.30 -1.00
CA PRO A 89 4.63 -12.38 -2.45
C PRO A 89 4.40 -11.02 -3.13
N GLU A 90 5.30 -10.62 -4.02
CA GLU A 90 5.23 -9.32 -4.73
C GLU A 90 3.93 -9.15 -5.53
N LYS A 91 3.34 -10.25 -6.00
CA LYS A 91 2.03 -10.26 -6.68
C LYS A 91 0.88 -9.59 -5.92
N LEU A 92 1.02 -9.36 -4.61
CA LEU A 92 0.03 -8.61 -3.82
C LEU A 92 0.08 -7.10 -4.09
N LEU A 93 1.16 -6.62 -4.71
CA LEU A 93 1.41 -5.24 -5.12
C LEU A 93 1.57 -5.09 -6.64
N GLU A 94 1.53 -6.19 -7.38
CA GLU A 94 1.45 -6.17 -8.84
C GLU A 94 0.01 -5.89 -9.26
N GLY A 95 -0.19 -4.89 -10.12
CA GLY A 95 -1.51 -4.63 -10.67
C GLY A 95 -2.05 -5.84 -11.42
N LYS A 96 -3.37 -6.00 -11.42
CA LYS A 96 -3.98 -6.94 -12.35
C LYS A 96 -3.81 -6.31 -13.74
N LYS A 97 -2.88 -6.83 -14.55
CA LYS A 97 -2.89 -6.57 -15.98
C LYS A 97 -4.26 -7.05 -16.48
N LYS A 98 -5.20 -6.14 -16.69
CA LYS A 98 -6.34 -6.42 -17.57
C LYS A 98 -5.68 -6.73 -18.91
N ILE A 99 -5.69 -7.99 -19.30
CA ILE A 99 -5.32 -8.38 -20.65
C ILE A 99 -6.39 -7.69 -21.51
N GLN A 100 -5.99 -6.66 -22.25
CA GLN A 100 -6.82 -6.00 -23.24
C GLN A 100 -6.98 -6.98 -24.42
N ALA A 101 -7.76 -8.04 -24.24
CA ALA A 101 -8.10 -9.03 -25.28
C ALA A 101 -9.61 -9.10 -25.55
N GLU A 102 -10.34 -8.01 -25.27
CA GLU A 102 -11.76 -7.87 -25.61
C GLU A 102 -12.03 -6.57 -26.40
N PHE A 103 -11.13 -6.25 -27.33
CA PHE A 103 -11.43 -5.35 -28.43
C PHE A 103 -10.86 -5.99 -29.71
N ASP A 104 -11.55 -7.04 -30.17
CA ASP A 104 -11.65 -7.40 -31.59
C ASP A 104 -13.03 -6.96 -32.06
#